data_AF-A0A8T0FRY7-F1
#
_entry.id   AF-A0A8T0FRY7-F1
#
_cell.length_a   1.000
_cell.length_b   1.000
_cell.length_c   1.000
_cell.angle_alpha   90.00
_cell.angle_beta   90.00
_cell.angle_gamma   90.00
#
_symmetry.space_group_name_H-M   'P 1'
#
loop_
_entity.id
_entity.type
_entity.pdbx_description
1 polymer ?
#
loop_
_entity_poly.entity_id
_entity_poly.type
_entity_poly.pdbx_seq_one_letter_code
_entity_poly.pdbx_strand_id
1 'polypeptide(L)'
;MQKLTLFLAFVGLISVLIVNVECVSPPMCGDVCKEPCPQLNCKCGTYKDSCDCCDICKKCAGENCIVIAGELCEEGYTCGDPNRSLLEIYNDQNVKCIPEKS
;
A
#
# COMPACT_ATOMS: atom_id res chain seq x y z
N MET A 1 -42.66 -14.09 -0.71
CA MET A 1 -41.71 -13.13 -0.10
C MET A 1 -40.36 -13.75 0.23
N GLN A 2 -40.29 -14.93 0.86
CA GLN A 2 -39.03 -15.61 1.21
C GLN A 2 -38.03 -15.83 0.06
N LYS A 3 -38.50 -16.19 -1.15
CA LYS A 3 -37.64 -16.35 -2.33
C LYS A 3 -37.00 -15.03 -2.80
N LEU A 4 -37.72 -13.91 -2.68
CA LEU A 4 -37.22 -12.58 -3.03
C LEU A 4 -36.19 -12.10 -2.00
N THR A 5 -36.44 -12.34 -0.71
CA THR A 5 -35.49 -12.02 0.37
C THR A 5 -34.19 -12.81 0.24
N LEU A 6 -34.25 -14.12 -0.07
CA LEU A 6 -33.06 -14.93 -0.31
C LEU A 6 -32.28 -14.47 -1.55
N PHE A 7 -32.97 -14.09 -2.61
CA PHE A 7 -32.33 -13.57 -3.82
C PHE A 7 -31.58 -12.26 -3.55
N LEU A 8 -32.20 -11.30 -2.84
CA LEU A 8 -31.55 -10.04 -2.47
C LEU A 8 -30.37 -10.25 -1.51
N ALA A 9 -30.49 -11.16 -0.55
CA ALA A 9 -29.38 -11.51 0.35
C ALA A 9 -28.19 -12.11 -0.41
N PHE A 10 -28.46 -12.98 -1.39
CA PHE A 10 -27.42 -13.58 -2.23
C PHE A 10 -26.72 -12.54 -3.11
N VAL A 11 -27.49 -11.64 -3.74
CA VAL A 11 -26.92 -10.53 -4.53
C VAL A 11 -26.08 -9.60 -3.65
N GLY A 12 -26.56 -9.28 -2.44
CA GLY A 12 -25.82 -8.46 -1.48
C GLY A 12 -24.52 -9.11 -0.99
N LEU A 13 -24.51 -10.43 -0.79
CA LEU A 13 -23.29 -11.17 -0.44
C LEU A 13 -22.27 -11.10 -1.58
N ILE A 14 -22.71 -11.33 -2.83
CA ILE A 14 -21.83 -11.28 -4.00
C ILE A 14 -21.24 -9.89 -4.20
N SER A 15 -22.04 -8.83 -4.08
CA SER A 15 -21.54 -7.46 -4.26
C SER A 15 -20.48 -7.08 -3.22
N VAL A 16 -20.67 -7.47 -1.95
CA VAL A 16 -19.66 -7.27 -0.90
C VAL A 16 -18.37 -8.04 -1.21
N LEU A 17 -18.47 -9.26 -1.73
CA LEU A 17 -17.29 -10.05 -2.10
C LEU A 17 -16.52 -9.41 -3.26
N ILE A 18 -17.20 -8.89 -4.28
CA ILE A 18 -16.57 -8.25 -5.45
C ILE A 18 -15.82 -6.96 -5.05
N VAL A 19 -16.45 -6.09 -4.25
CA VAL A 19 -15.84 -4.80 -3.85
C VAL A 19 -14.57 -5.00 -3.00
N ASN A 20 -14.53 -6.05 -2.16
CA ASN A 20 -13.35 -6.33 -1.36
C ASN A 20 -12.15 -6.81 -2.21
N VAL A 21 -12.40 -7.47 -3.35
CA VAL A 21 -11.33 -7.93 -4.24
C VAL A 21 -10.67 -6.74 -4.95
N GLU A 22 -11.44 -5.77 -5.43
CA GLU A 22 -10.93 -4.61 -6.17
C GLU A 22 -10.00 -3.72 -5.32
N CYS A 23 -10.23 -3.63 -4.01
CA CYS A 23 -9.37 -2.85 -3.10
C CYS A 23 -8.04 -3.52 -2.75
N VAL A 24 -7.93 -4.85 -2.88
CA VAL A 24 -6.74 -5.62 -2.45
C VAL A 24 -5.94 -6.15 -3.65
N SER A 25 -6.55 -6.20 -4.83
CA SER A 25 -5.87 -6.58 -6.06
C SER A 25 -4.86 -5.52 -6.50
N PRO A 26 -3.68 -5.91 -7.04
CA PRO A 26 -2.79 -4.98 -7.70
C PRO A 26 -3.53 -4.19 -8.78
N PRO A 27 -3.21 -2.90 -8.99
CA PRO A 27 -3.84 -2.11 -10.02
C PRO A 27 -3.65 -2.78 -11.39
N MET A 28 -4.70 -2.78 -12.22
CA MET A 28 -4.54 -3.17 -13.63
C MET A 28 -3.76 -2.07 -14.35
N CYS A 29 -2.44 -2.23 -14.37
CA CYS A 29 -1.50 -1.42 -15.12
C CYS A 29 -1.63 -1.74 -16.61
N GLY A 30 -2.66 -1.22 -17.29
CA GLY A 30 -2.74 -1.27 -18.75
C GLY A 30 -1.68 -0.35 -19.40
N ASP A 31 -1.89 0.06 -20.65
CA ASP A 31 -0.97 0.95 -21.40
C ASP A 31 -0.98 2.43 -20.95
N VAL A 32 -1.43 2.74 -19.74
CA VAL A 32 -1.73 4.12 -19.34
C VAL A 32 -0.87 4.51 -18.15
N CYS A 33 0.41 4.77 -18.37
CA CYS A 33 1.05 5.79 -17.56
C CYS A 33 0.28 7.08 -17.80
N LYS A 34 -0.42 7.58 -16.77
CA LYS A 34 -1.07 8.89 -16.82
C LYS A 34 0.01 9.95 -16.77
N GLU A 35 0.66 10.20 -17.90
CA GLU A 35 1.53 11.35 -18.06
C GLU A 35 0.68 12.64 -18.04
N PRO A 36 1.20 13.73 -17.46
CA PRO A 36 2.54 13.86 -16.88
C PRO A 36 2.61 13.44 -15.40
N CYS A 37 3.66 12.69 -15.04
CA CYS A 37 4.00 12.44 -13.64
C CYS A 37 4.37 13.74 -12.91
N PRO A 38 4.09 13.85 -11.60
CA PRO A 38 4.53 15.00 -10.81
C PRO A 38 6.06 15.07 -10.76
N GLN A 39 6.61 16.27 -10.88
CA GLN A 39 8.03 16.49 -10.60
C GLN A 39 8.25 16.41 -9.09
N LEU A 40 9.10 15.49 -8.66
CA LEU A 40 9.43 15.29 -7.26
C LEU A 40 10.86 15.75 -6.97
N ASN A 41 11.05 16.34 -5.80
CA ASN A 41 12.37 16.64 -5.25
C ASN A 41 12.61 15.76 -4.03
N CYS A 42 13.02 14.51 -4.27
CA CYS A 42 13.19 13.52 -3.22
C CYS A 42 14.61 13.58 -2.65
N LYS A 43 14.70 13.74 -1.32
CA LYS A 43 15.98 13.87 -0.62
C LYS A 43 16.72 12.54 -0.45
N CYS A 44 15.98 11.45 -0.24
CA CYS A 44 16.53 10.15 0.17
C CYS A 44 16.31 9.06 -0.89
N GLY A 45 16.19 9.49 -2.15
CA GLY A 45 16.00 8.64 -3.32
C GLY A 45 14.54 8.46 -3.74
N THR A 46 14.37 7.77 -4.86
CA THR A 46 13.07 7.49 -5.49
C THR A 46 12.88 5.99 -5.69
N TYR A 47 11.64 5.57 -5.81
CA TYR A 47 11.23 4.26 -6.30
C TYR A 47 10.03 4.44 -7.24
N LYS A 48 9.75 3.45 -8.08
CA LYS A 48 8.63 3.52 -9.01
C LYS A 48 7.32 3.09 -8.34
N ASP A 49 6.22 3.66 -8.81
CA ASP A 49 4.88 3.22 -8.40
C ASP A 49 4.61 1.75 -8.76
N SER A 50 3.47 1.21 -8.32
CA SER A 50 3.09 -0.19 -8.55
C SER A 50 2.96 -0.57 -10.03
N CYS A 51 2.91 0.40 -10.95
CA CYS A 51 2.84 0.20 -12.40
C CYS A 51 4.14 0.55 -13.12
N ASP A 52 5.23 0.76 -12.39
CA ASP A 52 6.54 1.15 -12.89
C ASP A 52 6.55 2.48 -13.69
N CYS A 53 5.56 3.35 -13.46
CA CYS A 53 5.36 4.58 -14.23
C CYS A 53 6.06 5.77 -13.58
N CYS A 54 5.46 6.31 -12.51
CA CYS A 54 5.94 7.53 -11.88
C CYS A 54 6.91 7.23 -10.74
N ASP A 55 7.85 8.15 -10.53
CA ASP A 55 8.70 8.11 -9.35
C ASP A 55 7.88 8.52 -8.12
N ILE A 56 8.20 7.91 -6.98
CA ILE A 56 7.69 8.20 -5.65
C ILE A 56 8.91 8.39 -4.74
N CYS A 57 8.84 9.35 -3.81
CA CYS A 57 9.93 9.56 -2.86
C CYS A 57 10.00 8.45 -1.82
N LYS A 58 11.22 7.93 -1.59
CA LYS A 58 11.51 7.11 -0.41
C LYS A 58 11.44 7.94 0.86
N LYS A 59 11.07 7.31 1.98
CA LYS A 59 11.16 7.89 3.32
C LYS A 59 12.61 7.90 3.80
N CYS A 60 13.02 8.97 4.46
CA CYS A 60 14.36 9.06 5.03
C CYS A 60 14.47 8.30 6.36
N ALA A 61 15.71 8.06 6.79
CA ALA A 61 16.06 7.47 8.07
C ALA A 61 15.32 8.17 9.23
N GLY A 62 14.61 7.38 10.04
CA GLY A 62 13.87 7.86 11.20
C GLY A 62 12.55 8.58 10.91
N GLU A 63 12.17 8.77 9.64
CA GLU A 63 10.84 9.25 9.28
C GLU A 63 9.79 8.17 9.53
N ASN A 64 8.55 8.61 9.74
CA ASN A 64 7.41 7.71 9.85
C ASN A 64 7.13 7.08 8.49
N CYS A 65 6.80 5.80 8.51
CA CYS A 65 6.49 5.01 7.34
C CYS A 65 5.29 4.10 7.62
N ILE A 66 4.46 3.88 6.60
CA ILE A 66 3.22 3.11 6.69
C ILE A 66 3.42 1.77 5.96
N VAL A 67 3.58 0.70 6.72
CA VAL A 67 3.82 -0.66 6.19
C VAL A 67 2.69 -1.12 5.26
N ILE A 68 1.44 -0.84 5.63
CA ILE A 68 0.26 -1.26 4.84
C ILE A 68 0.14 -0.52 3.50
N ALA A 69 0.73 0.67 3.41
CA ALA A 69 0.77 1.44 2.17
C ALA A 69 1.97 1.06 1.29
N GLY A 70 2.83 0.13 1.76
CA GLY A 70 4.04 -0.28 1.05
C GLY A 70 5.07 0.84 0.92
N GLU A 71 5.10 1.80 1.85
CA GLU A 71 6.07 2.89 1.80
C GLU A 71 7.50 2.35 1.96
N LEU A 72 8.37 2.71 1.02
CA LEU A 72 9.78 2.31 0.99
C LEU A 72 10.67 3.36 1.65
N CYS A 73 11.63 2.88 2.45
CA CYS A 73 12.66 3.69 3.06
C CYS A 73 13.89 3.82 2.15
N GLU A 74 14.78 4.75 2.48
CA GLU A 74 16.07 4.92 1.81
C GLU A 74 16.96 3.67 1.92
N GLU A 75 18.00 3.59 1.09
CA GLU A 75 18.85 2.39 1.02
C GLU A 75 19.48 2.03 2.37
N GLY A 76 19.41 0.75 2.73
CA GLY A 76 19.87 0.25 4.03
C GLY A 76 18.91 0.48 5.20
N TYR A 77 17.69 0.97 4.93
CA TYR A 77 16.63 1.13 5.92
C TYR A 77 15.39 0.34 5.53
N THR A 78 14.68 -0.17 6.53
CA THR A 78 13.40 -0.87 6.38
C THR A 78 12.33 -0.23 7.26
N CYS A 79 11.08 -0.28 6.78
CA CYS A 79 9.94 0.22 7.53
C CYS A 79 9.45 -0.86 8.50
N GLY A 80 9.68 -0.67 9.79
CA GLY A 80 9.27 -1.67 10.77
C GLY A 80 9.92 -1.51 12.14
N ASP A 81 9.72 -2.52 12.97
CA ASP A 81 10.42 -2.70 14.25
C ASP A 81 10.66 -4.20 14.46
N PRO A 82 11.92 -4.68 14.53
CA PRO A 82 12.23 -6.11 14.66
C PRO A 82 11.75 -6.70 15.99
N ASN A 83 11.40 -5.87 16.98
CA ASN A 83 10.94 -6.33 18.29
C ASN A 83 9.41 -6.42 18.38
N ARG A 84 8.69 -6.00 17.34
CA ARG A 84 7.23 -5.98 17.31
C ARG A 84 6.69 -6.99 16.31
N SER A 85 5.53 -7.55 16.63
CA SER A 85 4.81 -8.41 15.71
C SER A 85 4.24 -7.63 14.53
N LEU A 86 4.03 -8.30 13.38
CA LEU A 86 3.40 -7.69 12.21
C LEU A 86 2.02 -7.08 12.54
N LEU A 87 1.25 -7.69 13.43
CA LEU A 87 -0.08 -7.19 13.82
C LEU A 87 -0.01 -5.89 14.63
N GLU A 88 1.02 -5.74 15.47
CA GLU A 88 1.26 -4.51 16.24
C GLU A 88 1.76 -3.39 15.34
N ILE A 89 2.57 -3.71 14.33
CA ILE A 89 3.06 -2.76 13.33
C ILE A 89 1.91 -2.32 12.41
N TYR A 90 1.05 -3.25 12.00
CA TYR A 90 -0.11 -2.99 11.14
C TYR A 90 -1.06 -1.94 11.73
N ASN A 91 -1.26 -1.97 13.04
CA ASN A 91 -2.18 -1.05 13.74
C ASN A 91 -1.53 0.28 14.16
N ASP A 92 -0.26 0.52 13.82
CA ASP A 92 0.49 1.69 14.27
C ASP A 92 0.91 2.57 13.10
N GLN A 93 0.50 3.84 13.12
CA GLN A 93 0.88 4.85 12.12
C GLN A 93 2.19 5.59 12.44
N ASN A 94 2.86 5.23 13.53
CA ASN A 94 4.11 5.85 13.98
C ASN A 94 5.33 4.92 13.83
N VAL A 95 5.22 3.89 13.01
CA VAL A 95 6.35 3.04 12.62
C VAL A 95 7.35 3.87 11.82
N LYS A 96 8.64 3.58 11.96
CA LYS A 96 9.72 4.40 11.38
C LYS A 96 10.64 3.60 10.47
N CYS A 97 11.33 4.31 9.60
CA CYS A 97 12.47 3.77 8.85
C CYS A 97 13.65 3.54 9.79
N ILE A 98 14.00 2.27 10.00
CA ILE A 98 15.10 1.82 10.85
C ILE A 98 16.17 1.12 10.00
N PRO A 99 17.44 1.07 10.43
CA PRO A 99 18.48 0.36 9.69
C PRO A 99 18.12 -1.11 9.48
N GLU A 100 18.26 -1.62 8.27
CA GLU A 100 18.29 -3.07 8.03
C GLU A 100 19.50 -3.62 8.79
N LYS A 101 19.27 -4.55 9.72
CA LYS A 101 20.37 -5.19 10.46
C LYS A 101 21.33 -5.82 9.44
N SER A 102 22.55 -5.30 9.39
CA SER A 102 23.68 -5.90 8.67
C SER A 102 24.18 -7.17 9.36
#